data_AF-A0A9D8NWV7-F1
#
_entry.id   AF-A0A9D8NWV7-F1
#
_cell.length_a   1.000
_cell.length_b   1.000
_cell.length_c   1.000
_cell.angle_alpha   90.00
_cell.angle_beta   90.00
_cell.angle_gamma   90.00
#
_symmetry.space_group_name_H-M   'P 1'
#
loop_
_entity.id
_entity.type
_entity.pdbx_description
1 polymer ?
#
loop_
_entity_poly.entity_id
_entity_poly.type
_entity_poly.pdbx_seq_one_letter_code
_entity_poly.pdbx_strand_id
1 'polypeptide(L)'
;GGELVLETLVIDGPAGQTLLPEDRYGQMRNVWFIPSCATLVTWLRRCGYQNIRLIDVAATTVAEQRATAWMRFQSLADFLDPDNPALTREGLPAPKRALFLAESP
;
A
#
# COMPACT_ATOMS: atom_id res chain seq x y z
N GLY A 1 -22.11 11.17 -8.29
CA GLY A 1 -21.66 12.59 -8.38
C GLY A 1 -20.62 13.03 -7.34
N GLY A 2 -20.22 12.21 -6.37
CA GLY A 2 -19.09 12.53 -5.46
C GLY A 2 -17.76 11.97 -5.97
N GLU A 3 -16.63 12.52 -5.52
CA GLU A 3 -15.28 12.00 -5.85
C GLU A 3 -14.70 11.23 -4.65
N LEU A 4 -14.27 9.99 -4.90
CA LEU A 4 -13.48 9.18 -3.99
C LEU A 4 -12.01 9.49 -4.21
N VAL A 5 -11.31 9.83 -3.12
CA VAL A 5 -9.86 9.84 -3.04
C VAL A 5 -9.45 8.64 -2.19
N LEU A 6 -8.83 7.63 -2.79
CA LEU A 6 -8.42 6.41 -2.10
C LEU A 6 -6.91 6.25 -2.18
N GLU A 7 -6.28 6.13 -1.02
CA GLU A 7 -4.86 5.81 -0.90
C GLU A 7 -4.69 4.58 0.00
N THR A 8 -3.88 3.62 -0.45
CA THR A 8 -3.61 2.40 0.32
C THR A 8 -2.32 1.71 -0.12
N LEU A 9 -1.91 0.71 0.67
CA LEU A 9 -0.79 -0.17 0.33
C LEU A 9 -1.11 -1.03 -0.90
N VAL A 10 -0.13 -1.18 -1.78
CA VAL A 10 -0.21 -1.99 -2.98
C VAL A 10 1.05 -2.82 -3.20
N ILE A 11 0.95 -3.84 -4.06
CA ILE A 11 2.08 -4.61 -4.58
C ILE A 11 2.16 -4.49 -6.10
N ASP A 12 3.33 -4.80 -6.66
CA ASP A 12 3.45 -5.02 -8.10
C ASP A 12 2.76 -6.32 -8.51
N GLY A 13 2.08 -6.31 -9.66
CA GLY A 13 1.37 -7.47 -10.14
C GLY A 13 0.27 -7.18 -11.17
N PRO A 14 -0.17 -8.20 -11.94
CA PRO A 14 -1.33 -8.07 -12.80
C PRO A 14 -2.63 -8.06 -12.01
N ALA A 15 -3.75 -7.87 -12.70
CA ALA A 15 -5.09 -8.01 -12.12
C ALA A 15 -5.29 -9.43 -11.56
N GLY A 16 -5.86 -9.52 -10.36
CA GLY A 16 -6.05 -10.75 -9.61
C GLY A 16 -4.97 -11.00 -8.55
N GLN A 17 -3.81 -10.35 -8.64
CA GLN A 17 -2.77 -10.48 -7.61
C GLN A 17 -3.12 -9.66 -6.36
N THR A 18 -2.98 -10.28 -5.19
CA THR A 18 -3.19 -9.68 -3.87
C THR A 18 -2.29 -10.38 -2.86
N LEU A 19 -1.61 -9.61 -2.02
CA LEU A 19 -0.90 -10.12 -0.85
C LEU A 19 -1.82 -10.06 0.36
N LEU A 20 -1.94 -11.19 1.06
CA LEU A 20 -2.56 -11.30 2.38
C LEU A 20 -1.48 -11.86 3.32
N PRO A 21 -0.89 -11.04 4.19
CA PRO A 21 0.15 -11.50 5.13
C PRO A 21 -0.40 -12.57 6.08
N GLU A 22 0.43 -13.55 6.43
CA GLU A 22 0.03 -14.64 7.35
C GLU A 22 -0.16 -14.15 8.80
N ASP A 23 0.68 -13.22 9.26
CA ASP A 23 0.60 -12.59 10.59
C ASP A 23 0.84 -11.09 10.52
N ARG A 24 2.06 -10.69 10.13
CA ARG A 24 2.50 -9.29 10.12
C ARG A 24 2.97 -8.83 8.75
N TYR A 25 2.84 -7.52 8.54
CA TYR A 25 3.42 -6.82 7.41
C TYR A 25 4.02 -5.50 7.89
N GLY A 26 5.35 -5.36 7.78
CA GLY A 26 6.05 -4.19 8.28
C GLY A 26 5.77 -3.96 9.77
N GLN A 27 5.80 -5.06 10.56
CA GLN A 27 5.44 -5.15 11.98
C GLN A 27 3.98 -4.84 12.35
N MET A 28 3.15 -4.37 11.41
CA MET A 28 1.73 -4.11 11.66
C MET A 28 0.94 -5.41 11.80
N ARG A 29 0.04 -5.45 12.78
CA ARG A 29 -0.97 -6.52 12.95
C ARG A 29 -2.25 -6.17 12.19
N ASN A 30 -3.09 -7.16 11.93
CA ASN A 30 -4.40 -6.98 11.29
C ASN A 30 -4.33 -6.31 9.90
N VAL A 31 -3.25 -6.58 9.16
CA VAL A 31 -3.13 -6.19 7.76
C VAL A 31 -3.81 -7.26 6.93
N TRP A 32 -4.80 -6.85 6.15
CA TRP A 32 -5.58 -7.74 5.30
C TRP A 32 -5.06 -7.70 3.86
N PHE A 33 -5.83 -7.14 2.95
CA PHE A 33 -5.51 -7.18 1.53
C PHE A 33 -4.60 -6.04 1.10
N ILE A 34 -3.48 -6.40 0.49
CA ILE A 34 -2.58 -5.49 -0.22
C ILE A 34 -2.67 -5.86 -1.71
N PRO A 35 -3.60 -5.26 -2.48
CA PRO A 35 -3.84 -5.64 -3.87
C PRO A 35 -2.77 -5.07 -4.80
N SER A 36 -2.66 -5.62 -6.01
CA SER A 36 -2.05 -4.87 -7.11
C SER A 36 -2.95 -3.70 -7.53
N CYS A 37 -2.37 -2.67 -8.16
CA CYS A 37 -3.15 -1.52 -8.64
C CYS A 37 -4.27 -1.96 -9.59
N ALA A 38 -4.00 -2.91 -10.49
CA ALA A 38 -4.98 -3.43 -11.43
C ALA A 38 -6.12 -4.21 -10.73
N THR A 39 -5.80 -4.94 -9.65
CA THR A 39 -6.81 -5.59 -8.81
C THR A 39 -7.70 -4.56 -8.11
N LEU A 40 -7.11 -3.51 -7.55
CA LEU A 40 -7.88 -2.47 -6.84
C LEU A 40 -8.83 -1.70 -7.78
N VAL A 41 -8.40 -1.41 -9.02
CA VAL A 41 -9.28 -0.87 -10.07
C VAL A 41 -10.48 -1.79 -10.32
N THR A 42 -10.24 -3.11 -10.36
CA THR A 42 -11.33 -4.08 -10.55
C THR A 42 -12.30 -4.07 -9.37
N TRP A 43 -11.81 -3.95 -8.14
CA TRP A 43 -12.67 -3.85 -6.95
C TRP A 43 -13.50 -2.58 -6.93
N LEU A 44 -12.90 -1.43 -7.24
CA LEU A 44 -13.62 -0.16 -7.34
C LEU A 44 -14.76 -0.23 -8.37
N ARG A 45 -14.51 -0.83 -9.54
CA ARG A 45 -15.56 -1.08 -10.55
C ARG A 45 -16.68 -1.97 -10.00
N ARG A 46 -16.33 -3.05 -9.30
CA ARG A 46 -17.33 -3.95 -8.69
C ARG A 46 -18.13 -3.27 -7.59
N CYS A 47 -17.56 -2.28 -6.90
CA CYS A 47 -18.26 -1.45 -5.92
C CYS A 47 -19.12 -0.34 -6.57
N GLY A 48 -19.17 -0.26 -7.90
CA GLY A 48 -20.02 0.69 -8.63
C GLY A 48 -19.36 2.03 -8.96
N TYR A 49 -18.08 2.22 -8.63
CA TYR A 49 -17.36 3.44 -8.97
C TYR A 49 -17.05 3.52 -10.47
N GLN A 50 -17.05 4.74 -10.99
CA GLN A 50 -16.81 5.09 -12.39
C GLN A 50 -15.56 5.98 -12.50
N ASN A 51 -15.07 6.21 -13.72
CA ASN A 51 -13.96 7.13 -14.02
C ASN A 51 -12.72 6.93 -13.12
N ILE A 52 -12.38 5.66 -12.85
CA ILE A 52 -11.28 5.29 -11.95
C ILE A 52 -9.93 5.61 -12.61
N ARG A 53 -9.13 6.40 -11.91
CA ARG A 53 -7.81 6.87 -12.35
C ARG A 53 -6.78 6.51 -11.29
N LEU A 54 -5.71 5.85 -11.72
CA LEU A 54 -4.49 5.73 -10.92
C LEU A 54 -3.69 7.01 -11.10
N ILE A 55 -3.50 7.76 -10.03
CA ILE A 55 -2.85 9.08 -10.06
C ILE A 55 -1.36 8.96 -9.77
N ASP A 56 -1.00 8.19 -8.75
CA ASP A 56 0.39 8.01 -8.34
C ASP A 56 0.62 6.62 -7.75
N VAL A 57 1.85 6.13 -7.91
CA VAL A 57 2.36 4.93 -7.22
C VAL A 57 3.78 5.21 -6.79
N ALA A 58 4.02 5.21 -5.48
CA ALA A 58 5.31 5.52 -4.91
C ALA A 58 5.72 4.47 -3.87
N ALA A 59 7.00 4.08 -3.90
CA ALA A 59 7.60 3.34 -2.80
C ALA A 59 7.74 4.27 -1.59
N THR A 60 7.29 3.82 -0.41
CA THR A 60 7.46 4.62 0.81
C THR A 60 8.94 4.63 1.18
N THR A 61 9.52 5.81 1.30
CA THR A 61 10.96 5.94 1.56
C THR A 61 11.25 6.23 3.04
N VAL A 62 12.44 5.88 3.51
CA VAL A 62 12.89 6.26 4.86
C VAL A 62 13.09 7.77 5.02
N ALA A 63 13.18 8.53 3.92
CA ALA A 63 13.18 9.99 3.98
C ALA A 63 11.77 10.53 4.26
N GLU A 64 10.74 9.87 3.77
CA GLU A 64 9.34 10.20 4.01
C GLU A 64 8.92 9.76 5.42
N GLN A 65 9.05 8.47 5.72
CA GLN A 65 8.65 7.86 7.00
C GLN A 65 9.87 7.49 7.85
N ARG A 66 10.10 8.29 8.90
CA ARG A 66 11.20 8.06 9.87
C ARG A 66 10.86 8.49 11.28
N ALA A 67 11.66 8.01 12.23
CA ALA A 67 11.68 8.55 13.58
C ALA A 67 12.12 10.02 13.57
N THR A 68 11.58 10.79 14.51
CA THR A 68 11.92 12.21 14.73
C THR A 68 11.95 12.50 16.22
N ALA A 69 12.34 13.72 16.62
CA ALA A 69 12.25 14.14 18.02
C ALA A 69 10.83 14.00 18.61
N TRP A 70 9.80 14.07 17.77
CA TRP A 70 8.39 14.00 18.15
C TRP A 70 7.81 12.57 18.06
N MET A 71 8.33 11.74 17.16
CA MET A 71 7.92 10.34 16.98
C MET A 71 9.14 9.44 17.20
N ARG A 72 9.29 8.97 18.45
CA ARG A 72 10.52 8.31 18.95
C ARG A 72 10.45 6.77 18.95
N PHE A 73 9.36 6.20 18.44
CA PHE A 73 9.20 4.76 18.32
C PHE A 73 9.80 4.26 17.01
N GLN A 74 9.78 2.93 16.81
CA GLN A 74 10.20 2.30 15.57
C GLN A 74 9.46 2.89 14.36
N SER A 75 10.16 2.99 13.23
CA SER A 75 9.65 3.53 11.97
C SER A 75 10.06 2.66 10.79
N LEU A 76 9.87 3.14 9.56
CA LEU A 76 10.03 2.34 8.36
C LEU A 76 11.37 1.60 8.28
N ALA A 77 12.48 2.27 8.61
CA ALA A 77 13.81 1.64 8.61
C ALA A 77 13.90 0.42 9.55
N ASP A 78 13.16 0.41 10.66
CA ASP A 78 13.10 -0.72 11.59
C ASP A 78 12.25 -1.88 11.06
N PHE A 79 11.41 -1.63 10.06
CA PHE A 79 10.45 -2.58 9.51
C PHE A 79 10.90 -3.20 8.18
N LEU A 80 11.93 -2.62 7.56
CA LEU A 80 12.57 -3.17 6.37
C LEU A 80 13.62 -4.21 6.73
N ASP A 81 13.88 -5.12 5.78
CA ASP A 81 15.01 -6.03 5.84
C ASP A 81 16.32 -5.20 5.79
N PRO A 82 17.26 -5.44 6.74
CA PRO A 82 18.49 -4.66 6.84
C PRO A 82 19.46 -4.89 5.67
N ASP A 83 19.38 -6.05 5.01
CA ASP A 83 20.24 -6.44 3.90
C ASP A 83 19.56 -6.15 2.54
N ASN A 84 18.22 -6.08 2.50
CA ASN A 84 17.47 -5.75 1.30
C ASN A 84 16.26 -4.82 1.57
N PRO A 85 16.40 -3.49 1.43
CA PRO A 85 15.31 -2.54 1.67
C PRO A 85 14.10 -2.66 0.74
N ALA A 86 14.17 -3.48 -0.32
CA ALA A 86 13.01 -3.81 -1.15
C ALA A 86 12.04 -4.79 -0.46
N LEU A 87 12.41 -5.33 0.70
CA LEU A 87 11.63 -6.27 1.50
C LEU A 87 11.36 -5.72 2.91
N THR A 88 10.25 -6.16 3.50
CA THR A 88 9.99 -6.04 4.94
C THR A 88 10.80 -7.07 5.71
N ARG A 89 10.91 -6.92 7.03
CA ARG A 89 11.56 -7.94 7.90
C ARG A 89 10.90 -9.32 7.86
N GLU A 90 9.64 -9.38 7.44
CA GLU A 90 8.92 -10.63 7.24
C GLU A 90 9.23 -11.27 5.86
N GLY A 91 10.10 -10.68 5.05
CA GLY A 91 10.45 -11.15 3.70
C GLY A 91 9.41 -10.81 2.62
N LEU A 92 8.46 -9.92 2.93
CA LEU A 92 7.40 -9.48 2.02
C LEU A 92 7.83 -8.24 1.23
N PRO A 93 7.21 -7.91 0.09
CA PRO A 93 7.52 -6.67 -0.63
C PRO A 93 7.39 -5.43 0.25
N ALA A 94 8.39 -4.55 0.22
CA ALA A 94 8.40 -3.30 0.99
C ALA A 94 7.19 -2.40 0.67
N PRO A 95 6.78 -1.51 1.61
CA PRO A 95 5.61 -0.67 1.44
C PRO A 95 5.65 0.19 0.18
N LYS A 96 4.63 0.02 -0.64
CA LYS A 96 4.32 0.86 -1.80
C LYS A 96 2.90 1.35 -1.66
N ARG A 97 2.67 2.63 -1.96
CA ARG A 97 1.40 3.32 -1.81
C ARG A 97 0.90 3.76 -3.17
N ALA A 98 -0.41 3.66 -3.38
CA ALA A 98 -1.03 4.11 -4.62
C ALA A 98 -2.24 5.00 -4.34
N LEU A 99 -2.34 6.10 -5.09
CA LEU A 99 -3.42 7.07 -5.02
C LEU A 99 -4.36 6.89 -6.19
N PHE A 100 -5.65 6.73 -5.90
CA PHE A 100 -6.72 6.60 -6.88
C PHE A 100 -7.74 7.71 -6.72
N LEU A 101 -8.26 8.18 -7.86
CA LEU A 101 -9.51 8.93 -7.92
C LEU A 101 -10.57 8.09 -8.59
N ALA A 102 -11.81 8.19 -8.11
CA ALA A 102 -12.95 7.58 -8.76
C ALA A 102 -14.23 8.38 -8.48
N GLU A 103 -15.23 8.24 -9.32
CA GLU A 103 -16.50 8.95 -9.18
C GLU A 103 -17.57 7.99 -8.67
N SER A 104 -18.24 8.39 -7.59
CA SER A 104 -19.47 7.74 -7.15
C SER A 104 -20.52 7.87 -8.25
N PRO A 105 -21.32 6.82 -8.51
CA PRO A 105 -22.28 6.77 -9.61
C PRO A 105 -23.28 7.94 -9.62
#